data_AF-A0A6G3SQV9-F1
#
_entry.id   AF-A0A6G3SQV9-F1
#
_cell.length_a   1.000
_cell.length_b   1.000
_cell.length_c   1.000
_cell.angle_alpha   90.00
_cell.angle_beta   90.00
_cell.angle_gamma   90.00
#
_symmetry.space_group_name_H-M   'P 1'
#
loop_
_entity.id
_entity.type
_entity.pdbx_description
1 polymer ?
#
loop_
_entity_poly.entity_id
_entity_poly.type
_entity_poly.pdbx_seq_one_letter_code
_entity_poly.pdbx_strand_id
1 'polypeptide(L)'
;PGDARGGYRVDPAAAARVCAGQVCVTEVHRHRLDALAPSATRALEVLDTALGDAAPRQVREETALRAVGEERRLAPAAVLVNFEDPQVGTAKGDQLVRRLVGEGLAPSCRAVTSREFGGDEVLVVQSVLASWALGTFRPIEADVYDREAYRASTGKAWKQFTALSPEQRRSRVAEVREAALGCEFTWADELAGGAR
;
A
#
# COMPACT_ATOMS: atom_id res chain seq x y z
N PRO A 1 -20.97 24.58 0.27
CA PRO A 1 -20.21 23.38 0.72
C PRO A 1 -19.15 23.79 1.76
N GLY A 2 -19.10 23.11 2.92
CA GLY A 2 -18.07 23.35 3.92
C GLY A 2 -16.78 22.62 3.55
N ASP A 3 -15.64 23.30 3.60
CA ASP A 3 -14.34 22.66 3.42
C ASP A 3 -14.01 21.82 4.67
N ALA A 4 -13.27 20.72 4.50
CA ALA A 4 -12.90 19.87 5.63
C ALA A 4 -12.16 20.66 6.74
N ARG A 5 -11.45 21.73 6.36
CA ARG A 5 -10.72 22.61 7.27
C ARG A 5 -11.61 23.58 8.05
N GLY A 6 -12.78 23.94 7.54
CA GLY A 6 -13.74 24.82 8.22
C GLY A 6 -14.66 24.08 9.20
N GLY A 7 -14.81 22.76 9.05
CA GLY A 7 -15.63 21.91 9.93
C GLY A 7 -14.87 21.20 11.05
N TYR A 8 -13.57 20.93 10.86
CA TYR A 8 -12.76 20.16 11.80
C TYR A 8 -11.45 20.88 12.16
N ARG A 9 -11.19 21.01 13.46
CA ARG A 9 -9.88 21.44 13.98
C ARG A 9 -9.05 20.22 14.38
N VAL A 10 -7.86 20.12 13.79
CA VAL A 10 -6.86 19.13 14.20
C VAL A 10 -6.17 19.62 15.46
N ASP A 11 -6.12 18.79 16.50
CA ASP A 11 -5.29 19.04 17.67
C ASP A 11 -3.80 18.87 17.28
N PRO A 12 -2.98 19.93 17.36
CA PRO A 12 -1.58 19.85 16.95
C PRO A 12 -0.74 18.90 17.80
N ALA A 13 -1.05 18.73 19.09
CA ALA A 13 -0.34 17.82 19.97
C ALA A 13 -0.68 16.37 19.62
N ALA A 14 -1.96 16.06 19.37
CA ALA A 14 -2.38 14.72 18.96
C ALA A 14 -1.82 14.33 17.58
N ALA A 15 -1.71 15.30 16.67
CA ALA A 15 -1.18 15.10 15.31
C ALA A 15 0.35 15.21 15.19
N ALA A 16 1.05 15.52 16.29
CA ALA A 16 2.51 15.58 16.30
C ALA A 16 3.11 14.23 15.90
N ARG A 17 4.22 14.22 15.16
CA ARG A 17 4.86 12.99 14.71
C ARG A 17 5.83 12.45 15.76
N VAL A 18 5.74 11.16 16.03
CA VAL A 18 6.69 10.37 16.83
C VAL A 18 7.27 9.28 15.95
N CYS A 19 8.60 9.17 15.93
CA CYS A 19 9.29 8.26 15.02
C CYS A 19 10.21 7.27 15.76
N ALA A 20 10.28 6.06 15.24
CA ALA A 20 11.31 5.06 15.53
C ALA A 20 12.08 4.81 14.23
N GLY A 21 13.24 5.43 14.07
CA GLY A 21 14.00 5.40 12.83
C GLY A 21 13.19 5.98 11.65
N GLN A 22 13.03 5.18 10.60
CA GLN A 22 12.30 5.54 9.36
C GLN A 22 10.78 5.36 9.47
N VAL A 23 10.25 5.05 10.65
CA VAL A 23 8.83 4.76 10.87
C VAL A 23 8.25 5.83 11.76
N CYS A 24 7.27 6.59 11.26
CA CYS A 24 6.65 7.69 11.97
C CYS A 24 5.13 7.51 12.10
N VAL A 25 4.61 7.69 13.31
CA VAL A 25 3.17 7.74 13.59
C VAL A 25 2.82 9.07 14.25
N THR A 26 1.54 9.35 14.43
CA THR A 26 1.06 10.45 15.25
C THR A 26 1.18 10.14 16.74
N GLU A 27 1.20 11.16 17.60
CA GLU A 27 1.23 10.98 19.07
C GLU A 27 0.04 10.15 19.54
N VAL A 28 -1.15 10.33 18.95
CA VAL A 28 -2.34 9.53 19.31
C VAL A 28 -2.14 8.03 19.02
N HIS A 29 -1.36 7.70 17.99
CA HIS A 29 -1.02 6.33 17.62
C HIS A 29 0.37 5.89 18.09
N ARG A 30 1.03 6.63 18.98
CA ARG A 30 2.34 6.28 19.53
C ARG A 30 2.41 4.85 20.08
N HIS A 31 1.34 4.39 20.73
CA HIS A 31 1.23 3.04 21.28
C HIS A 31 1.34 1.93 20.21
N ARG A 32 1.17 2.24 18.92
CA ARG A 32 1.32 1.29 17.81
C ARG A 32 2.73 1.23 17.24
N LEU A 33 3.58 2.21 17.57
CA LEU A 33 4.88 2.38 16.93
C LEU A 33 5.78 1.16 17.13
N ASP A 34 5.86 0.64 18.35
CA ASP A 34 6.71 -0.52 18.67
C ASP A 34 6.28 -1.79 17.94
N ALA A 35 4.99 -1.97 17.71
CA ALA A 35 4.46 -3.11 16.95
C ALA A 35 4.63 -2.95 15.44
N LEU A 36 4.53 -1.73 14.92
CA LEU A 36 4.66 -1.41 13.49
C LEU A 36 6.13 -1.45 13.04
N ALA A 37 7.04 -0.86 13.82
CA ALA A 37 8.40 -0.54 13.39
C ALA A 37 9.20 -1.75 12.85
N PRO A 38 9.17 -2.95 13.47
CA PRO A 38 9.88 -4.10 12.93
C PRO A 38 9.38 -4.53 11.54
N SER A 39 8.05 -4.57 11.36
CA SER A 39 7.45 -4.98 10.08
C SER A 39 7.67 -3.91 9.00
N ALA A 40 7.58 -2.65 9.38
CA ALA A 40 7.83 -1.52 8.50
C ALA A 40 9.29 -1.45 8.03
N THR A 41 10.25 -1.69 8.92
CA THR A 41 11.67 -1.73 8.57
C THR A 41 11.95 -2.83 7.55
N ARG A 42 11.45 -4.05 7.81
CA ARG A 42 11.58 -5.17 6.86
C ARG A 42 10.92 -4.88 5.50
N ALA A 43 9.76 -4.22 5.51
CA ALA A 43 9.10 -3.83 4.26
C ALA A 43 9.96 -2.85 3.45
N LEU A 44 10.60 -1.88 4.10
CA LEU A 44 11.50 -0.93 3.44
C LEU A 44 12.73 -1.64 2.84
N GLU A 45 13.31 -2.63 3.52
CA GLU A 45 14.43 -3.44 2.98
C GLU A 45 14.03 -4.22 1.71
N VAL A 46 12.82 -4.82 1.72
CA VAL A 46 12.29 -5.52 0.54
C VAL A 46 12.04 -4.54 -0.61
N LEU A 47 11.50 -3.35 -0.31
CA LEU A 47 11.25 -2.32 -1.31
C LEU A 47 12.56 -1.75 -1.88
N ASP A 48 13.58 -1.57 -1.06
CA ASP A 48 14.93 -1.17 -1.49
C ASP A 48 15.52 -2.18 -2.46
N THR A 49 15.42 -3.48 -2.15
CA THR A 49 15.87 -4.56 -3.04
C THR A 49 15.09 -4.57 -4.37
N ALA A 50 13.78 -4.31 -4.32
CA ALA A 50 12.91 -4.38 -5.48
C ALA A 50 13.01 -3.16 -6.42
N LEU A 51 13.22 -1.96 -5.86
CA LEU A 51 13.12 -0.67 -6.56
C LEU A 51 14.44 0.10 -6.64
N GLY A 52 15.46 -0.29 -5.88
CA GLY A 52 16.71 0.45 -5.78
C GLY A 52 16.48 1.89 -5.32
N ASP A 53 17.07 2.85 -6.05
CA ASP A 53 17.01 4.27 -5.69
C ASP A 53 15.58 4.86 -5.66
N ALA A 54 14.64 4.24 -6.38
CA ALA A 54 13.24 4.65 -6.41
C ALA A 54 12.42 4.15 -5.19
N ALA A 55 13.04 3.38 -4.30
CA ALA A 55 12.38 2.84 -3.12
C ALA A 55 11.95 3.95 -2.15
N PRO A 56 10.76 3.84 -1.55
CA PRO A 56 10.40 4.70 -0.43
C PRO A 56 11.42 4.51 0.72
N ARG A 57 11.71 5.60 1.42
CA ARG A 57 12.73 5.63 2.48
C ARG A 57 12.11 5.73 3.88
N GLN A 58 10.78 5.80 3.98
CA GLN A 58 10.09 5.87 5.25
C GLN A 58 8.70 5.24 5.17
N VAL A 59 8.20 4.81 6.32
CA VAL A 59 6.80 4.46 6.53
C VAL A 59 6.23 5.53 7.44
N ARG A 60 5.14 6.21 7.03
CA ARG A 60 4.54 7.24 7.87
C ARG A 60 3.03 7.16 7.89
N GLU A 61 2.46 7.51 9.03
CA GLU A 61 1.02 7.67 9.15
C GLU A 61 0.51 8.77 8.21
N GLU A 62 -0.62 8.47 7.57
CA GLU A 62 -1.37 9.39 6.75
C GLU A 62 -2.20 10.31 7.64
N THR A 63 -1.88 11.60 7.62
CA THR A 63 -2.53 12.63 8.43
C THR A 63 -3.14 13.75 7.57
N ALA A 64 -3.14 13.58 6.25
CA ALA A 64 -3.64 14.60 5.33
C ALA A 64 -5.17 14.66 5.41
N LEU A 65 -5.70 15.84 5.70
CA LEU A 65 -7.15 16.07 5.62
C LEU A 65 -7.59 16.04 4.16
N ARG A 66 -8.63 15.26 3.89
CA ARG A 66 -9.29 15.14 2.58
C ARG A 66 -10.79 14.88 2.78
N ALA A 67 -11.60 15.20 1.77
CA ALA A 67 -13.00 14.80 1.76
C ALA A 67 -13.13 13.29 1.49
N VAL A 68 -14.26 12.70 1.92
CA VAL A 68 -14.61 11.33 1.53
C VAL A 68 -14.72 11.25 0.01
N GLY A 69 -14.08 10.24 -0.59
CA GLY A 69 -13.99 10.06 -2.03
C GLY A 69 -12.91 10.90 -2.72
N GLU A 70 -12.26 11.84 -2.01
CA GLU A 70 -11.10 12.57 -2.54
C GLU A 70 -9.88 11.63 -2.53
N GLU A 71 -9.06 11.74 -3.58
CA GLU A 71 -7.82 10.98 -3.71
C GLU A 71 -6.83 11.32 -2.59
N ARG A 72 -6.08 10.29 -2.18
CA ARG A 72 -5.00 10.40 -1.21
C ARG A 72 -3.83 11.15 -1.83
N ARG A 73 -3.16 11.93 -1.00
CA ARG A 73 -1.90 12.60 -1.38
C ARG A 73 -0.74 11.65 -1.16
N LEU A 74 -0.42 10.90 -2.21
CA LEU A 74 0.72 9.99 -2.20
C LEU A 74 2.05 10.74 -2.08
N ALA A 75 3.07 10.05 -1.57
CA ALA A 75 4.42 10.57 -1.47
C ALA A 75 5.39 9.50 -1.98
N PRO A 76 6.12 9.73 -3.09
CA PRO A 76 7.01 8.71 -3.67
C PRO A 76 8.02 8.15 -2.67
N ALA A 77 8.54 9.01 -1.79
CA ALA A 77 9.54 8.63 -0.79
C ALA A 77 8.95 7.94 0.47
N ALA A 78 7.64 7.71 0.55
CA ALA A 78 7.00 7.16 1.74
C ALA A 78 5.92 6.11 1.44
N VAL A 79 5.89 5.05 2.23
CA VAL A 79 4.70 4.19 2.35
C VAL A 79 3.76 4.83 3.37
N LEU A 80 2.52 5.08 2.98
CA LEU A 80 1.52 5.69 3.84
C LEU A 80 0.72 4.62 4.57
N VAL A 81 0.66 4.70 5.91
CA VAL A 81 -0.18 3.83 6.72
C VAL A 81 -1.39 4.59 7.23
N ASN A 82 -2.56 3.97 7.09
CA ASN A 82 -3.79 4.44 7.70
C ASN A 82 -4.29 3.34 8.65
N PHE A 83 -4.41 3.65 9.93
CA PHE A 83 -4.84 2.65 10.92
C PHE A 83 -6.35 2.36 10.89
N GLU A 84 -7.13 3.15 10.15
CA GLU A 84 -8.53 2.85 9.82
C GLU A 84 -8.67 1.85 8.67
N ASP A 85 -7.60 1.60 7.90
CA ASP A 85 -7.57 0.49 6.93
C ASP A 85 -7.54 -0.82 7.71
N PRO A 86 -8.58 -1.68 7.62
CA PRO A 86 -8.62 -2.93 8.38
C PRO A 86 -7.45 -3.87 8.03
N GLN A 87 -6.90 -3.81 6.82
CA GLN A 87 -5.78 -4.61 6.35
C GLN A 87 -4.44 -4.13 6.91
N VAL A 88 -4.38 -2.92 7.49
CA VAL A 88 -3.20 -2.37 8.17
C VAL A 88 -3.41 -2.38 9.69
N GLY A 89 -4.55 -1.89 10.15
CA GLY A 89 -4.87 -1.71 11.56
C GLY A 89 -4.96 -3.01 12.35
N THR A 90 -5.27 -4.15 11.69
CA THR A 90 -5.38 -5.46 12.34
C THR A 90 -4.26 -6.43 11.97
N ALA A 91 -3.50 -6.15 10.90
CA ALA A 91 -2.45 -7.02 10.41
C ALA A 91 -1.24 -7.05 11.35
N LYS A 92 -0.59 -8.22 11.42
CA LYS A 92 0.60 -8.46 12.25
C LYS A 92 1.63 -9.30 11.50
N GLY A 93 2.89 -9.19 11.92
CA GLY A 93 3.99 -10.01 11.39
C GLY A 93 4.07 -9.98 9.86
N ASP A 94 4.20 -11.16 9.26
CA ASP A 94 4.38 -11.29 7.80
C ASP A 94 3.22 -10.72 6.98
N GLN A 95 1.99 -10.69 7.49
CA GLN A 95 0.87 -10.08 6.78
C GLN A 95 1.00 -8.56 6.71
N LEU A 96 1.44 -7.92 7.80
CA LEU A 96 1.70 -6.48 7.80
C LEU A 96 2.85 -6.13 6.85
N VAL A 97 3.93 -6.92 6.85
CA VAL A 97 5.04 -6.74 5.89
C VAL A 97 4.51 -6.81 4.46
N ARG A 98 3.70 -7.82 4.13
CA ARG A 98 3.15 -8.00 2.78
C ARG A 98 2.24 -6.85 2.36
N ARG A 99 1.37 -6.37 3.25
CA ARG A 99 0.51 -5.20 2.99
C ARG A 99 1.36 -3.96 2.71
N LEU A 100 2.38 -3.69 3.52
CA LEU A 100 3.27 -2.53 3.35
C LEU A 100 4.10 -2.61 2.06
N VAL A 101 4.60 -3.80 1.70
CA VAL A 101 5.31 -4.00 0.42
C VAL A 101 4.36 -3.80 -0.75
N GLY A 102 3.14 -4.33 -0.70
CA GLY A 102 2.12 -4.11 -1.72
C GLY A 102 1.81 -2.62 -1.91
N GLU A 103 1.56 -1.90 -0.82
CA GLU A 103 1.34 -0.44 -0.84
C GLU A 103 2.57 0.33 -1.34
N GLY A 104 3.79 -0.14 -1.07
CA GLY A 104 5.01 0.48 -1.57
C GLY A 104 5.23 0.28 -3.08
N LEU A 105 4.84 -0.87 -3.62
CA LEU A 105 5.00 -1.19 -5.04
C LEU A 105 3.87 -0.62 -5.90
N ALA A 106 2.64 -0.63 -5.41
CA ALA A 106 1.46 -0.08 -6.08
C ALA A 106 0.61 0.71 -5.07
N PRO A 107 1.03 1.94 -4.69
CA PRO A 107 0.31 2.75 -3.72
C PRO A 107 -1.11 3.08 -4.20
N SER A 108 -2.09 3.06 -3.28
CA SER A 108 -3.48 3.33 -3.65
C SER A 108 -3.82 4.80 -3.45
N CYS A 109 -4.31 5.48 -4.49
CA CYS A 109 -4.91 6.82 -4.32
C CYS A 109 -6.30 6.77 -3.66
N ARG A 110 -6.93 5.60 -3.59
CA ARG A 110 -8.17 5.43 -2.83
C ARG A 110 -7.85 5.00 -1.41
N ALA A 111 -8.47 5.65 -0.44
CA ALA A 111 -8.37 5.20 0.93
C ALA A 111 -9.25 3.98 1.16
N VAL A 112 -8.76 3.08 2.00
CA VAL A 112 -9.53 1.99 2.58
C VAL A 112 -9.75 2.36 4.04
N THR A 113 -11.01 2.56 4.41
CA THR A 113 -11.42 2.89 5.78
C THR A 113 -12.73 2.18 6.09
N SER A 114 -13.29 2.40 7.28
CA SER A 114 -14.66 1.95 7.60
C SER A 114 -15.75 2.64 6.78
N ARG A 115 -15.44 3.74 6.09
CA ARG A 115 -16.39 4.55 5.30
C ARG A 115 -16.10 4.54 3.80
N GLU A 116 -14.94 4.05 3.40
CA GLU A 116 -14.48 4.03 2.02
C GLU A 116 -13.89 2.67 1.71
N PHE A 117 -14.34 2.09 0.61
CA PHE A 117 -13.84 0.81 0.15
C PHE A 117 -12.87 1.05 -1.01
N GLY A 118 -11.64 0.55 -0.88
CA GLY A 118 -10.73 0.42 -2.03
C GLY A 118 -11.16 -0.78 -2.83
N GLY A 119 -11.20 -0.66 -4.17
CA GLY A 119 -11.58 -1.78 -5.02
C GLY A 119 -10.67 -2.99 -4.82
N ASP A 120 -11.25 -4.19 -4.81
CA ASP A 120 -10.52 -5.47 -4.68
C ASP A 120 -9.44 -5.61 -5.77
N GLU A 121 -9.59 -4.90 -6.89
CA GLU A 121 -8.69 -4.94 -8.03
C GLU A 121 -7.30 -4.35 -7.70
N VAL A 122 -7.24 -3.30 -6.88
CA VAL A 122 -5.96 -2.77 -6.36
C VAL A 122 -5.27 -3.82 -5.50
N LEU A 123 -6.04 -4.52 -4.67
CA LEU A 123 -5.51 -5.53 -3.77
C LEU A 123 -4.95 -6.74 -4.53
N VAL A 124 -5.56 -7.12 -5.66
CA VAL A 124 -5.02 -8.15 -6.57
C VAL A 124 -3.63 -7.77 -7.06
N VAL A 125 -3.47 -6.53 -7.56
CA VAL A 125 -2.17 -6.02 -8.03
C VAL A 125 -1.14 -6.01 -6.91
N GLN A 126 -1.49 -5.42 -5.77
CA GLN A 126 -0.60 -5.36 -4.62
C GLN A 126 -0.17 -6.75 -4.14
N SER A 127 -1.08 -7.73 -4.18
CA SER A 127 -0.79 -9.12 -3.81
C SER A 127 0.17 -9.83 -4.75
N VAL A 128 0.04 -9.60 -6.06
CA VAL A 128 0.96 -10.13 -7.08
C VAL A 128 2.34 -9.51 -6.90
N LEU A 129 2.42 -8.18 -6.79
CA LEU A 129 3.70 -7.47 -6.67
C LEU A 129 4.41 -7.77 -5.34
N ALA A 130 3.67 -7.82 -4.23
CA ALA A 130 4.24 -8.21 -2.94
C ALA A 130 4.71 -9.66 -2.95
N SER A 131 3.99 -10.57 -3.62
CA SER A 131 4.42 -11.96 -3.79
C SER A 131 5.72 -12.08 -4.58
N TRP A 132 5.90 -11.25 -5.61
CA TRP A 132 7.13 -11.19 -6.39
C TRP A 132 8.30 -10.68 -5.56
N ALA A 133 8.13 -9.54 -4.88
CA ALA A 133 9.20 -8.93 -4.09
C ALA A 133 9.60 -9.77 -2.87
N LEU A 134 8.65 -10.47 -2.26
CA LEU A 134 8.90 -11.39 -1.14
C LEU A 134 9.34 -12.80 -1.60
N GLY A 135 9.36 -13.07 -2.90
CA GLY A 135 9.78 -14.36 -3.48
C GLY A 135 8.85 -15.54 -3.18
N THR A 136 7.65 -15.32 -2.63
CA THR A 136 6.69 -16.38 -2.30
C THR A 136 5.27 -15.94 -2.65
N PHE A 137 4.61 -16.75 -3.49
CA PHE A 137 3.21 -16.53 -3.85
C PHE A 137 2.29 -16.74 -2.65
N ARG A 138 1.75 -15.63 -2.14
CA ARG A 138 0.73 -15.62 -1.10
C ARG A 138 -0.06 -14.31 -1.22
N PRO A 139 -1.37 -14.35 -1.51
CA PRO A 139 -2.19 -13.14 -1.52
C PRO A 139 -2.19 -12.43 -0.17
N ILE A 140 -2.37 -11.11 -0.19
CA ILE A 140 -2.63 -10.33 1.04
C ILE A 140 -3.93 -10.85 1.65
N GLU A 141 -3.91 -11.09 2.96
CA GLU A 141 -5.13 -11.45 3.68
C GLU A 141 -5.99 -10.20 3.87
N ALA A 142 -7.22 -10.26 3.38
CA ALA A 142 -8.17 -9.16 3.40
C ALA A 142 -9.59 -9.68 3.57
N ASP A 143 -10.43 -8.84 4.16
CA ASP A 143 -11.88 -9.02 4.22
C ASP A 143 -12.49 -8.44 2.94
N VAL A 144 -12.52 -9.27 1.90
CA VAL A 144 -13.08 -8.94 0.58
C VAL A 144 -14.44 -9.61 0.42
N TYR A 145 -15.32 -9.03 -0.39
CA TYR A 145 -16.70 -9.53 -0.55
C TYR A 145 -16.73 -10.96 -1.09
N ASP A 146 -15.92 -11.26 -2.12
CA ASP A 146 -15.78 -12.60 -2.68
C ASP A 146 -14.32 -13.07 -2.61
N ARG A 147 -14.03 -13.84 -1.55
CA ARG A 147 -12.69 -14.37 -1.28
C ARG A 147 -12.23 -15.38 -2.34
N GLU A 148 -13.15 -16.11 -2.96
CA GLU A 148 -12.80 -17.10 -3.99
C GLU A 148 -12.42 -16.38 -5.29
N ALA A 149 -13.25 -15.43 -5.72
CA ALA A 149 -12.97 -14.59 -6.89
C ALA A 149 -11.65 -13.83 -6.73
N TYR A 150 -11.41 -13.21 -5.56
CA TYR A 150 -10.14 -12.54 -5.26
C TYR A 150 -8.93 -13.48 -5.39
N ARG A 151 -9.01 -14.68 -4.83
CA ARG A 151 -7.93 -15.68 -4.93
C ARG A 151 -7.72 -16.16 -6.37
N ALA A 152 -8.80 -16.40 -7.10
CA ALA A 152 -8.75 -16.82 -8.50
C ALA A 152 -8.11 -15.75 -9.38
N SER A 153 -8.56 -14.49 -9.25
CA SER A 153 -7.99 -13.33 -9.96
C SER A 153 -6.53 -13.12 -9.64
N THR A 154 -6.15 -13.18 -8.36
CA THR A 154 -4.75 -13.07 -7.92
C THR A 154 -3.90 -14.21 -8.48
N GLY A 155 -4.43 -15.45 -8.48
CA GLY A 155 -3.74 -16.60 -9.05
C GLY A 155 -3.55 -16.51 -10.57
N LYS A 156 -4.56 -16.02 -11.30
CA LYS A 156 -4.48 -15.78 -12.75
C LYS A 156 -3.42 -14.73 -13.06
N ALA A 157 -3.50 -13.57 -12.40
CA ALA A 157 -2.56 -12.47 -12.59
C ALA A 157 -1.12 -12.86 -12.22
N TRP A 158 -0.93 -13.62 -11.15
CA TRP A 158 0.38 -14.17 -10.77
C TRP A 158 0.99 -15.05 -11.87
N LYS A 159 0.20 -15.97 -12.45
CA LYS A 159 0.68 -16.85 -13.54
C LYS A 159 1.11 -16.03 -14.76
N GLN A 160 0.33 -15.02 -15.13
CA GLN A 160 0.66 -14.15 -16.26
C GLN A 160 1.92 -13.32 -15.98
N PHE A 161 1.99 -12.69 -14.80
CA PHE A 161 3.15 -11.88 -14.40
C PHE A 161 4.43 -12.70 -14.30
N THR A 162 4.37 -13.92 -13.76
CA THR A 162 5.55 -14.81 -13.64
C THR A 162 6.00 -15.46 -14.94
N ALA A 163 5.16 -15.46 -15.98
CA ALA A 163 5.56 -15.90 -17.31
C ALA A 163 6.50 -14.91 -18.02
N LEU A 164 6.56 -13.66 -17.55
CA LEU A 164 7.49 -12.65 -18.03
C LEU A 164 8.94 -12.96 -17.62
N SER A 165 9.90 -12.55 -18.45
CA SER A 165 11.32 -12.57 -18.08
C SER A 165 11.59 -11.74 -16.80
N PRO A 166 12.65 -12.02 -16.05
CA PRO A 166 13.03 -11.21 -14.88
C PRO A 166 13.13 -9.71 -15.18
N GLU A 167 13.67 -9.34 -16.33
CA GLU A 167 13.83 -7.95 -16.78
C GLU A 167 12.46 -7.30 -17.05
N GLN A 168 11.57 -8.00 -17.75
CA GLN A 168 10.21 -7.52 -18.02
C GLN A 168 9.41 -7.34 -16.72
N ARG A 169 9.56 -8.24 -15.75
CA ARG A 169 8.90 -8.10 -14.43
C ARG A 169 9.36 -6.84 -13.71
N ARG A 170 10.66 -6.55 -13.71
CA ARG A 170 11.21 -5.32 -13.10
C ARG A 170 10.70 -4.07 -13.80
N SER A 171 10.73 -4.04 -15.14
CA SER A 171 10.18 -2.91 -15.92
C SER A 171 8.71 -2.67 -15.58
N ARG A 172 7.92 -3.75 -15.57
CA ARG A 172 6.50 -3.69 -15.27
C ARG A 172 6.21 -3.19 -13.86
N VAL A 173 6.98 -3.62 -12.86
CA VAL A 173 6.84 -3.11 -11.48
C VAL A 173 7.07 -1.59 -11.44
N ALA A 174 8.10 -1.10 -12.14
CA ALA A 174 8.38 0.34 -12.21
C ALA A 174 7.23 1.10 -12.90
N GLU A 175 6.72 0.61 -14.03
CA GLU A 175 5.59 1.20 -14.77
C GLU A 175 4.29 1.23 -13.96
N VAL A 176 4.02 0.18 -13.17
CA VAL A 176 2.84 0.13 -12.28
C VAL A 176 3.01 1.12 -11.14
N ARG A 177 4.20 1.18 -10.55
CA ARG A 177 4.48 2.10 -9.46
C ARG A 177 4.35 3.55 -9.88
N GLU A 178 4.90 3.91 -11.04
CA GLU A 178 4.83 5.25 -11.60
C GLU A 178 3.38 5.66 -11.87
N ALA A 179 2.60 4.81 -12.55
CA ALA A 179 1.18 5.03 -12.79
C ALA A 179 0.39 5.21 -11.49
N ALA A 180 0.62 4.33 -10.51
CA ALA A 180 -0.04 4.38 -9.22
C ALA A 180 0.27 5.69 -8.45
N LEU A 181 1.51 6.20 -8.53
CA LEU A 181 1.88 7.50 -7.96
C LEU A 181 1.18 8.69 -8.64
N GLY A 182 0.80 8.53 -9.91
CA GLY A 182 -0.04 9.46 -10.67
C GLY A 182 -1.54 9.23 -10.52
N CYS A 183 -1.97 8.34 -9.62
CA CYS A 183 -3.37 7.91 -9.45
C CYS A 183 -3.99 7.19 -10.65
N GLU A 184 -3.16 6.67 -11.54
CA GLU A 184 -3.60 5.79 -12.62
C GLU A 184 -3.67 4.34 -12.12
N PHE A 185 -4.84 3.73 -12.30
CA PHE A 185 -5.07 2.35 -11.89
C PHE A 185 -4.53 1.37 -12.94
N THR A 186 -3.87 0.31 -12.51
CA THR A 186 -3.50 -0.82 -13.39
C THR A 186 -4.42 -2.00 -13.10
N TRP A 187 -5.08 -2.55 -14.11
CA TRP A 187 -5.90 -3.74 -13.94
C TRP A 187 -5.05 -5.00 -13.78
N ALA A 188 -5.60 -6.01 -13.10
CA ALA A 188 -4.89 -7.26 -12.88
C ALA A 188 -4.44 -7.95 -14.19
N ASP A 189 -5.26 -7.88 -15.25
CA ASP A 189 -4.96 -8.44 -16.56
C ASP A 189 -3.89 -7.62 -17.33
N GLU A 190 -3.64 -6.37 -16.95
CA GLU A 190 -2.61 -5.50 -17.54
C GLU A 190 -1.23 -5.71 -16.89
N LEU A 191 -1.16 -6.38 -15.74
CA LEU A 191 0.10 -6.65 -15.05
C LEU A 191 1.10 -7.42 -15.90
N ALA A 192 0.65 -8.18 -16.91
CA ALA A 192 1.55 -8.86 -17.82
C ALA A 192 1.80 -8.11 -19.14
N GLY A 193 1.31 -6.86 -19.26
CA GLY A 193 1.44 -6.04 -20.48
C GLY A 193 0.26 -6.11 -21.43
N GLY A 194 -0.95 -6.34 -20.92
CA GLY A 194 -2.18 -5.99 -21.65
C GLY A 194 -2.22 -4.48 -21.94
N ALA A 195 -2.94 -4.07 -22.99
CA ALA A 195 -3.16 -2.65 -23.25
C ALA A 195 -3.88 -2.02 -22.06
N ARG A 196 -3.33 -0.91 -21.55
CA ARG A 196 -4.00 0.00 -20.62
C ARG A 196 -5.05 0.83 -21.35
#